data_AF-A0A818EHA9-F1
#
_entry.id   AF-A0A818EHA9-F1
#
_cell.length_a   1.000
_cell.length_b   1.000
_cell.length_c   1.000
_cell.angle_alpha   90.00
_cell.angle_beta   90.00
_cell.angle_gamma   90.00
#
_symmetry.space_group_name_H-M   'P 1'
#
loop_
_entity.id
_entity.type
_entity.pdbx_description
1 polymer ?
#
loop_
_entity_poly.entity_id
_entity_poly.type
_entity_poly.pdbx_seq_one_letter_code
_entity_poly.pdbx_strand_id
1 'polypeptide(L)'
;MTYFDSTSAFEKDFDEQTNDEDFLIALQLQNQFDKEEKENEEQLDKVTQIHPMNVVDKQWELIDPNPDIYTLFQQFNHQFFYGKLDSVYVEWSICYYRRGGECRIALSASYLTLRPRKDLVETLLHEMIHAYLFVTHNNRDRDGHGPEFLKHMVRINDITGASITVYHSFHDEYDHLHGHWWRCTGPCRQWKPFYGYVKRSMNLLPSNRDRWWGK
;
A
#
# COMPACT_ATOMS: atom_id res chain seq x y z
N MET A 1 53.05 40.22 58.55
CA MET A 1 52.34 39.44 57.53
C MET A 1 52.57 40.16 56.19
N THR A 2 53.60 39.84 55.40
CA THR A 2 53.68 38.72 54.41
C THR A 2 52.46 38.76 53.47
N TYR A 3 52.51 39.09 52.17
CA TYR A 3 53.29 38.58 51.02
C TYR A 3 53.24 39.66 49.88
N PHE A 4 54.33 39.93 49.14
CA PHE A 4 54.63 39.51 47.73
C PHE A 4 53.47 39.60 46.71
N ASP A 5 53.64 39.84 45.41
CA ASP A 5 54.46 40.68 44.50
C ASP A 5 53.93 40.33 43.07
N SER A 6 54.14 41.23 42.13
CA SER A 6 54.36 41.02 40.68
C SER A 6 53.35 40.28 39.77
N THR A 7 53.06 40.96 38.66
CA THR A 7 52.89 40.43 37.28
C THR A 7 51.63 39.61 37.00
N SER A 8 51.02 39.56 35.81
CA SER A 8 51.34 39.99 34.46
C SER A 8 50.07 39.73 33.63
N ALA A 9 49.86 40.56 32.61
CA ALA A 9 49.17 40.25 31.35
C ALA A 9 48.17 39.09 31.35
N PHE A 10 46.89 39.42 31.24
CA PHE A 10 45.91 38.51 30.63
C PHE A 10 44.90 39.33 29.80
N GLU A 11 45.44 40.19 28.93
CA GLU A 11 44.89 40.27 27.58
C GLU A 11 45.06 38.86 26.99
N LYS A 12 44.02 38.04 27.09
CA LYS A 12 43.93 36.86 26.24
C LYS A 12 43.13 37.27 25.03
N ASP A 13 43.88 37.50 23.97
CA ASP A 13 43.45 37.47 22.58
C ASP A 13 42.28 36.50 22.41
N PHE A 14 41.11 37.06 22.12
CA PHE A 14 40.08 36.28 21.44
C PHE A 14 40.50 36.27 19.99
N ASP A 15 41.23 35.22 19.63
CA ASP A 15 41.87 35.03 18.34
C ASP A 15 40.81 35.01 17.23
N GLU A 16 40.65 36.13 16.56
CA GLU A 16 39.74 36.37 15.43
C GLU A 16 40.35 35.80 14.13
N GLN A 17 40.93 34.59 14.20
CA GLN A 17 41.56 33.88 13.09
C GLN A 17 40.94 32.50 12.81
N THR A 18 39.69 32.27 13.23
CA THR A 18 39.01 30.98 13.03
C THR A 18 37.88 30.98 12.00
N ASN A 19 37.64 32.09 11.28
CA ASN A 19 36.41 32.22 10.49
C ASN A 19 36.53 32.05 8.97
N ASP A 20 37.73 31.96 8.40
CA ASP A 20 37.86 31.82 6.94
C ASP A 20 37.99 30.36 6.51
N GLU A 21 38.79 29.55 7.22
CA GLU A 21 38.96 28.12 6.89
C GLU A 21 37.70 27.31 7.18
N ASP A 22 37.06 27.51 8.34
CA ASP A 22 35.80 26.84 8.68
C ASP A 22 34.66 27.23 7.72
N PHE A 23 34.64 28.48 7.27
CA PHE A 23 33.68 28.96 6.27
C PHE A 23 33.92 28.33 4.89
N LEU A 24 35.19 28.19 4.48
CA LEU A 24 35.57 27.52 3.23
C LEU A 24 35.21 26.03 3.26
N ILE A 25 35.44 25.36 4.40
CA ILE A 25 35.05 23.96 4.59
C ILE A 25 33.52 23.80 4.52
N ALA A 26 32.77 24.69 5.19
CA ALA A 26 31.31 24.66 5.14
C ALA A 26 30.78 24.86 3.71
N LEU A 27 31.36 25.79 2.95
CA LEU A 27 30.99 26.03 1.55
C LEU A 27 31.33 24.82 0.67
N GLN A 28 32.47 24.17 0.91
CA GLN A 28 32.88 22.99 0.17
C GLN A 28 31.95 21.79 0.46
N LEU A 29 31.56 21.59 1.72
CA LEU A 29 30.60 20.56 2.12
C LEU A 29 29.22 20.80 1.52
N GLN A 30 28.74 22.06 1.49
CA GLN A 30 27.46 22.38 0.86
C GLN A 30 27.48 22.08 -0.65
N ASN A 31 28.55 22.49 -1.35
CA ASN A 31 28.69 22.18 -2.77
C ASN A 31 28.76 20.68 -3.04
N GLN A 32 29.38 19.91 -2.14
CA GLN A 32 29.43 18.45 -2.25
C GLN A 32 28.04 17.84 -2.03
N PHE A 33 27.29 18.31 -1.03
CA PHE A 33 25.92 17.87 -0.77
C PHE A 33 25.00 18.18 -1.96
N ASP A 34 25.04 19.41 -2.48
CA ASP A 34 24.24 19.84 -3.63
C ASP A 34 24.57 19.02 -4.90
N LYS A 35 25.84 18.60 -5.03
CA LYS A 35 26.30 17.74 -6.12
C LYS A 35 25.81 16.30 -5.95
N GLU A 36 25.88 15.76 -4.74
CA GLU A 36 25.34 14.44 -4.40
C GLU A 36 23.81 14.39 -4.56
N GLU A 37 23.08 15.46 -4.22
CA GLU A 37 21.64 15.58 -4.48
C GLU A 37 21.35 15.59 -5.98
N LYS A 38 22.05 16.40 -6.77
CA LYS A 38 21.88 16.42 -8.24
C LYS A 38 22.22 15.09 -8.89
N GLU A 39 23.29 14.43 -8.44
CA GLU A 39 23.67 13.11 -8.95
C GLU A 39 22.61 12.05 -8.60
N ASN A 40 22.01 12.12 -7.42
CA ASN A 40 20.90 11.25 -7.02
C ASN A 40 19.61 11.54 -7.81
N GLU A 41 19.28 12.81 -8.05
CA GLU A 41 18.14 13.21 -8.90
C GLU A 41 18.34 12.73 -10.35
N GLU A 42 19.52 12.92 -10.93
CA GLU A 42 19.84 12.42 -12.27
C GLU A 42 19.83 10.89 -12.36
N GLN A 43 20.25 10.20 -11.29
CA GLN A 43 20.15 8.74 -11.23
C GLN A 43 18.70 8.27 -11.12
N LEU A 44 17.86 8.97 -10.33
CA LEU A 44 16.42 8.69 -10.24
C LEU A 44 15.73 8.92 -11.59
N ASP A 45 16.08 9.99 -12.29
CA ASP A 45 15.59 10.28 -13.64
C ASP A 45 16.07 9.23 -14.66
N LYS A 46 17.31 8.76 -14.58
CA LYS A 46 17.80 7.67 -15.46
C LYS A 46 17.11 6.33 -15.17
N VAL A 47 16.83 6.02 -13.91
CA VAL A 47 16.10 4.79 -13.50
C VAL A 47 14.65 4.84 -14.00
N THR A 48 13.98 5.99 -13.91
CA THR A 48 12.60 6.17 -14.37
C THR A 48 12.45 6.17 -15.89
N GLN A 49 13.50 6.50 -16.65
CA GLN A 49 13.49 6.51 -18.12
C GLN A 49 13.84 5.14 -18.74
N ILE A 50 14.52 4.24 -18.02
CA ILE A 50 15.00 2.95 -18.55
C ILE A 50 13.99 1.81 -18.31
N HIS A 51 13.09 1.94 -17.33
CA HIS A 51 12.03 0.97 -17.11
C HIS A 51 10.71 1.44 -17.74
N PRO A 52 10.11 0.72 -18.73
CA PRO A 52 8.67 0.81 -18.90
C PRO A 52 8.03 0.56 -17.53
N MET A 53 7.29 1.55 -17.01
CA MET A 53 6.77 1.71 -15.64
C MET A 53 6.49 0.38 -14.91
N ASN A 54 7.53 -0.30 -14.43
CA ASN A 54 7.38 -1.61 -13.81
C ASN A 54 6.98 -1.41 -12.34
N VAL A 55 5.69 -1.25 -12.11
CA VAL A 55 5.11 -0.96 -10.79
C VAL A 55 5.21 -2.14 -9.82
N VAL A 56 5.55 -3.33 -10.33
CA VAL A 56 5.73 -4.58 -9.57
C VAL A 56 7.18 -5.08 -9.58
N ASP A 57 8.14 -4.21 -9.90
CA ASP A 57 9.56 -4.60 -9.84
C ASP A 57 9.95 -5.06 -8.43
N LYS A 58 10.79 -6.11 -8.34
CA LYS A 58 11.29 -6.65 -7.07
C LYS A 58 12.02 -5.60 -6.24
N GLN A 59 12.60 -4.58 -6.87
CA GLN A 59 13.25 -3.48 -6.15
C GLN A 59 12.26 -2.72 -5.26
N TRP A 60 10.99 -2.62 -5.64
CA TRP A 60 9.98 -1.93 -4.84
C TRP A 60 9.66 -2.64 -3.52
N GLU A 61 9.85 -3.95 -3.44
CA GLU A 61 9.71 -4.71 -2.18
C GLU A 61 10.80 -4.31 -1.16
N LEU A 62 11.92 -3.75 -1.60
CA LEU A 62 13.01 -3.30 -0.75
C LEU A 62 12.92 -1.81 -0.42
N ILE A 63 12.52 -0.99 -1.40
CA ILE A 63 12.48 0.46 -1.29
C ILE A 63 11.25 0.93 -0.51
N ASP A 64 10.08 0.37 -0.82
CA ASP A 64 8.80 0.77 -0.25
C ASP A 64 7.85 -0.42 -0.15
N PRO A 65 8.04 -1.27 0.88
CA PRO A 65 7.24 -2.50 1.05
C PRO A 65 5.79 -2.22 1.44
N ASN A 66 5.47 -1.03 1.97
CA ASN A 66 4.13 -0.69 2.42
C ASN A 66 3.74 0.71 1.93
N PRO A 67 3.47 0.86 0.62
CA PRO A 67 3.11 2.14 0.04
C PRO A 67 1.82 2.68 0.61
N ASP A 68 1.73 4.01 0.63
CA ASP A 68 0.47 4.69 0.88
C ASP A 68 -0.52 4.46 -0.28
N ILE A 69 -1.68 3.90 0.04
CA ILE A 69 -2.71 3.54 -0.95
C ILE A 69 -3.31 4.75 -1.66
N TYR A 70 -3.41 5.89 -0.97
CA TYR A 70 -3.97 7.11 -1.57
C TYR A 70 -3.03 7.64 -2.63
N THR A 71 -1.73 7.69 -2.31
CA THR A 71 -0.68 8.09 -3.23
C THR A 71 -0.65 7.19 -4.46
N LEU A 72 -0.70 5.86 -4.28
CA LEU A 72 -0.78 4.91 -5.40
C LEU A 72 -2.04 5.10 -6.25
N PHE A 73 -3.20 5.26 -5.61
CA PHE A 73 -4.46 5.46 -6.31
C PHE A 73 -4.41 6.71 -7.19
N GLN A 74 -3.91 7.83 -6.66
CA GLN A 74 -3.77 9.08 -7.43
C GLN A 74 -2.81 8.90 -8.61
N GLN A 75 -1.66 8.27 -8.39
CA GLN A 75 -0.68 8.00 -9.46
C GLN A 75 -1.30 7.15 -10.57
N PHE A 76 -1.94 6.03 -10.21
CA PHE A 76 -2.55 5.12 -11.17
C PHE A 76 -3.74 5.74 -11.89
N ASN A 77 -4.53 6.58 -11.22
CA ASN A 77 -5.64 7.29 -11.84
C ASN A 77 -5.14 8.18 -12.98
N HIS A 78 -4.08 8.96 -12.74
CA HIS A 78 -3.48 9.80 -13.78
C HIS A 78 -2.82 8.98 -14.90
N GLN A 79 -2.06 7.94 -14.55
CA GLN A 79 -1.27 7.17 -15.52
C GLN A 79 -2.12 6.22 -16.38
N PHE A 80 -3.11 5.54 -15.79
CA PHE A 80 -3.81 4.43 -16.45
C PHE A 80 -5.29 4.69 -16.74
N PHE A 81 -5.89 5.67 -16.06
CA PHE A 81 -7.33 5.96 -16.11
C PHE A 81 -7.66 7.42 -16.49
N TYR A 82 -6.67 8.17 -16.98
CA TYR A 82 -6.87 9.51 -17.56
C TYR A 82 -7.51 10.53 -16.60
N GLY A 83 -7.31 10.38 -15.28
CA GLY A 83 -7.94 11.24 -14.26
C GLY A 83 -9.46 11.05 -14.14
N LYS A 84 -10.04 9.99 -14.71
CA LYS A 84 -11.50 9.78 -14.66
C LYS A 84 -12.00 9.28 -13.31
N LEU A 85 -11.10 8.91 -12.39
CA LEU A 85 -11.43 8.40 -11.07
C LEU A 85 -11.32 9.46 -9.97
N ASP A 86 -11.21 10.75 -10.27
CA ASP A 86 -11.08 11.83 -9.27
C ASP A 86 -12.26 11.91 -8.28
N SER A 87 -13.42 11.37 -8.66
CA SER A 87 -14.63 11.28 -7.81
C SER A 87 -14.73 9.97 -7.02
N VAL A 88 -13.77 9.07 -7.19
CA VAL A 88 -13.71 7.76 -6.52
C VAL A 88 -12.76 7.87 -5.33
N TYR A 89 -13.18 7.30 -4.20
CA TYR A 89 -12.37 7.27 -2.99
C TYR A 89 -11.86 5.86 -2.74
N VAL A 90 -10.61 5.73 -2.28
CA VAL A 90 -10.03 4.48 -1.82
C VAL A 90 -10.00 4.48 -0.29
N GLU A 91 -10.38 3.37 0.33
CA GLU A 91 -10.34 3.22 1.79
C GLU A 91 -9.90 1.81 2.19
N TRP A 92 -9.28 1.72 3.37
CA TRP A 92 -9.06 0.45 4.05
C TRP A 92 -10.35 0.01 4.74
N SER A 93 -10.93 -1.12 4.34
CA SER A 93 -12.15 -1.67 4.94
C SER A 93 -12.18 -3.19 4.94
N ILE A 94 -12.77 -3.78 5.97
CA ILE A 94 -12.97 -5.23 6.14
C ILE A 94 -14.14 -5.72 5.25
N CYS A 95 -14.96 -4.81 4.70
CA CYS A 95 -16.15 -5.14 3.92
C CYS A 95 -16.40 -4.12 2.80
N TYR A 96 -16.60 -4.62 1.58
CA TYR A 96 -17.02 -3.81 0.44
C TYR A 96 -18.46 -3.34 0.64
N TYR A 97 -18.72 -2.03 0.67
CA TYR A 97 -20.07 -1.50 0.81
C TYR A 97 -20.32 -0.32 -0.12
N ARG A 98 -21.29 -0.48 -1.04
CA ARG A 98 -21.86 0.65 -1.78
C ARG A 98 -23.17 1.10 -1.13
N ARG A 99 -23.22 2.36 -0.72
CA ARG A 99 -24.47 3.08 -0.48
C ARG A 99 -24.59 4.21 -1.51
N GLY A 100 -25.74 4.29 -2.19
CA GLY A 100 -26.19 5.56 -2.76
C GLY A 100 -25.54 6.07 -4.06
N GLY A 101 -24.89 5.22 -4.87
CA GLY A 101 -24.39 5.63 -6.20
C GLY A 101 -22.97 6.18 -6.24
N GLU A 102 -22.36 6.46 -5.07
CA GLU A 102 -20.94 6.78 -4.96
C GLU A 102 -20.07 5.54 -5.21
N CYS A 103 -18.97 5.71 -5.95
CA CYS A 103 -17.99 4.66 -6.20
C CYS A 103 -16.89 4.73 -5.15
N ARG A 104 -16.68 3.64 -4.41
CA ARG A 104 -15.66 3.52 -3.38
C ARG A 104 -14.91 2.20 -3.58
N ILE A 105 -13.59 2.26 -3.52
CA ILE A 105 -12.70 1.09 -3.56
C ILE A 105 -12.33 0.75 -2.13
N ALA A 106 -12.77 -0.40 -1.66
CA ALA A 106 -12.53 -0.88 -0.30
C ALA A 106 -11.49 -2.02 -0.35
N LEU A 107 -10.28 -1.74 0.15
CA LEU A 107 -9.20 -2.73 0.26
C LEU A 107 -9.15 -3.32 1.67
N SER A 108 -8.94 -4.63 1.79
CA SER A 108 -8.87 -5.28 3.11
C SER A 108 -7.51 -5.06 3.77
N ALA A 109 -7.47 -4.16 4.78
CA ALA A 109 -6.26 -3.88 5.55
C ALA A 109 -5.72 -5.11 6.28
N SER A 110 -6.58 -5.90 6.91
CA SER A 110 -6.17 -7.15 7.57
C SER A 110 -5.51 -8.17 6.62
N TYR A 111 -5.69 -7.99 5.31
CA TYR A 111 -5.27 -8.96 4.30
C TYR A 111 -4.06 -8.50 3.48
N LEU A 112 -3.97 -7.21 3.13
CA LEU A 112 -2.92 -6.70 2.25
C LEU A 112 -1.68 -6.16 2.99
N THR A 113 -1.79 -5.83 4.28
CA THR A 113 -0.65 -5.26 5.04
C THR A 113 0.44 -6.29 5.39
N LEU A 114 0.17 -7.59 5.22
CA LEU A 114 1.13 -8.68 5.47
C LEU A 114 1.65 -9.34 4.18
N ARG A 115 1.30 -8.77 3.02
CA ARG A 115 1.62 -9.35 1.70
C ARG A 115 2.69 -8.52 0.99
N PRO A 116 3.40 -9.13 0.02
CA PRO A 116 4.31 -8.38 -0.83
C PRO A 116 3.57 -7.22 -1.51
N ARG A 117 4.26 -6.11 -1.70
CA ARG A 117 3.73 -4.89 -2.32
C ARG A 117 3.00 -5.18 -3.63
N LYS A 118 3.51 -6.11 -4.45
CA LYS A 118 2.88 -6.47 -5.72
C LYS A 118 1.41 -6.88 -5.57
N ASP A 119 1.04 -7.59 -4.50
CA ASP A 119 -0.32 -8.10 -4.31
C ASP A 119 -1.28 -6.92 -4.05
N LEU A 120 -0.82 -5.92 -3.29
CA LEU A 120 -1.55 -4.68 -3.07
C LEU A 120 -1.75 -3.92 -4.39
N VAL A 121 -0.69 -3.78 -5.19
CA VAL A 121 -0.73 -3.06 -6.46
C VAL A 121 -1.67 -3.73 -7.47
N GLU A 122 -1.55 -5.05 -7.65
CA GLU A 122 -2.41 -5.83 -8.55
C GLU A 122 -3.88 -5.79 -8.12
N THR A 123 -4.14 -5.92 -6.81
CA THR A 123 -5.51 -5.82 -6.27
C THR A 123 -6.09 -4.42 -6.44
N LEU A 124 -5.31 -3.37 -6.17
CA LEU A 124 -5.76 -1.99 -6.35
C LEU A 124 -6.09 -1.71 -7.82
N LEU A 125 -5.22 -2.10 -8.76
CA LEU A 125 -5.46 -1.91 -10.19
C LEU A 125 -6.70 -2.67 -10.67
N HIS A 126 -6.92 -3.90 -10.18
CA HIS A 126 -8.14 -4.67 -10.45
C HIS A 126 -9.41 -3.88 -10.05
N GLU A 127 -9.48 -3.40 -8.82
CA GLU A 127 -10.63 -2.63 -8.33
C GLU A 127 -10.79 -1.29 -9.05
N MET A 128 -9.69 -0.65 -9.45
CA MET A 128 -9.73 0.58 -10.24
C MET A 128 -10.30 0.37 -11.65
N ILE A 129 -10.09 -0.79 -12.27
CA ILE A 129 -10.74 -1.14 -13.56
C ILE A 129 -12.26 -1.23 -13.36
N HIS A 130 -12.73 -1.89 -12.30
CA HIS A 130 -14.16 -1.92 -11.98
C HIS A 130 -14.72 -0.51 -11.74
N ALA A 131 -14.01 0.31 -10.97
CA ALA A 131 -14.41 1.70 -10.72
C ALA A 131 -14.49 2.51 -12.03
N TYR A 132 -13.52 2.34 -12.94
CA TYR A 132 -13.50 3.02 -14.23
C TYR A 132 -14.68 2.62 -15.10
N LEU A 133 -14.98 1.33 -15.21
CA LEU A 133 -16.14 0.84 -15.97
C LEU A 133 -17.47 1.27 -15.34
N PHE A 134 -17.55 1.36 -14.02
CA PHE A 134 -18.71 1.92 -13.34
C PHE A 134 -18.92 3.38 -13.71
N VAL A 135 -17.87 4.21 -13.64
CA VAL A 135 -17.97 5.66 -13.89
C VAL A 135 -18.24 5.95 -15.36
N THR A 136 -17.57 5.26 -16.28
CA THR A 136 -17.59 5.60 -17.72
C THR A 136 -18.65 4.87 -18.52
N HIS A 137 -18.96 3.61 -18.16
CA HIS A 137 -19.89 2.76 -18.91
C HIS A 137 -21.17 2.45 -18.13
N ASN A 138 -21.35 3.01 -16.92
CA ASN A 138 -22.45 2.69 -16.00
C ASN A 138 -22.59 1.17 -15.80
N ASN A 139 -21.47 0.44 -15.86
CA ASN A 139 -21.45 -0.99 -15.61
C ASN A 139 -21.62 -1.23 -14.11
N ARG A 140 -22.75 -1.83 -13.73
CA ARG A 140 -23.10 -2.16 -12.34
C ARG A 140 -22.80 -3.61 -11.97
N ASP A 141 -22.29 -4.39 -12.92
CA ASP A 141 -21.87 -5.75 -12.67
C ASP A 141 -20.52 -5.74 -11.93
N ARG A 142 -20.60 -6.05 -10.64
CA ARG A 142 -19.47 -5.97 -9.72
C ARG A 142 -18.44 -7.05 -9.98
N ASP A 143 -18.90 -8.28 -10.21
CA ASP A 143 -18.04 -9.44 -10.43
C ASP A 143 -17.87 -9.70 -11.96
N GLY A 144 -18.35 -8.76 -12.77
CA GLY A 144 -18.38 -8.84 -14.22
C GLY A 144 -17.02 -8.53 -14.84
N HIS A 145 -16.39 -9.56 -15.39
CA HIS A 145 -15.12 -9.47 -16.11
C HIS A 145 -15.34 -9.52 -17.63
N GLY A 146 -16.22 -8.65 -18.13
CA GLY A 146 -16.58 -8.60 -19.54
C GLY A 146 -15.41 -8.17 -20.46
N PRO A 147 -15.64 -8.09 -21.78
CA PRO A 147 -14.61 -7.72 -22.75
C PRO A 147 -13.90 -6.40 -22.45
N GLU A 148 -14.62 -5.40 -21.92
CA GLU A 148 -14.02 -4.11 -21.55
C GLU A 148 -13.09 -4.22 -20.34
N PHE A 149 -13.42 -5.05 -19.35
CA PHE A 149 -12.53 -5.33 -18.23
C PHE A 149 -11.23 -5.96 -18.74
N LEU A 150 -11.35 -7.00 -19.57
CA LEU A 150 -10.21 -7.72 -20.14
C LEU A 150 -9.31 -6.80 -20.97
N LYS A 151 -9.87 -5.88 -21.75
CA LYS A 151 -9.11 -4.88 -22.52
C LYS A 151 -8.24 -4.00 -21.61
N HIS A 152 -8.82 -3.46 -20.53
CA HIS A 152 -8.06 -2.63 -19.59
C HIS A 152 -7.04 -3.44 -18.80
N MET A 153 -7.38 -4.66 -18.39
CA MET A 153 -6.49 -5.59 -17.70
C MET A 153 -5.25 -5.90 -18.54
N VAL A 154 -5.43 -6.35 -19.78
CA VAL A 154 -4.32 -6.66 -20.70
C VAL A 154 -3.46 -5.42 -20.95
N ARG A 155 -4.09 -4.28 -21.29
CA ARG A 155 -3.38 -3.02 -21.52
C ARG A 155 -2.51 -2.61 -20.31
N ILE A 156 -3.04 -2.71 -19.10
CA ILE A 156 -2.29 -2.31 -17.90
C ILE A 156 -1.17 -3.31 -17.60
N ASN A 157 -1.42 -4.61 -17.70
CA ASN A 157 -0.38 -5.63 -17.53
C ASN A 157 0.78 -5.44 -18.51
N ASP A 158 0.49 -5.15 -19.78
CA ASP A 158 1.50 -4.92 -20.82
C ASP A 158 2.37 -3.68 -20.52
N ILE A 159 1.77 -2.61 -20.00
CA ILE A 159 2.49 -1.36 -19.67
C ILE A 159 3.31 -1.52 -18.39
N THR A 160 2.78 -2.24 -17.41
CA THR A 160 3.27 -2.19 -16.03
C THR A 160 4.07 -3.41 -15.60
N GLY A 161 4.07 -4.48 -16.39
CA GLY A 161 4.63 -5.76 -15.98
C GLY A 161 3.85 -6.48 -14.87
N ALA A 162 2.73 -5.90 -14.42
CA ALA A 162 1.83 -6.51 -13.45
C ALA A 162 1.11 -7.73 -14.04
N SER A 163 0.60 -8.60 -13.18
CA SER A 163 -0.17 -9.77 -13.56
C SER A 163 -1.60 -9.71 -12.99
N ILE A 164 -2.32 -8.62 -13.26
CA ILE A 164 -3.73 -8.49 -12.89
C ILE A 164 -4.52 -9.64 -13.52
N THR A 165 -5.35 -10.31 -12.72
CA THR A 165 -6.21 -11.42 -13.17
C THR A 165 -7.69 -11.10 -12.99
N VAL A 166 -8.56 -11.83 -13.70
CA VAL A 166 -10.02 -11.79 -13.53
C VAL A 166 -10.51 -12.56 -12.30
N TYR A 167 -9.64 -13.39 -11.72
CA TYR A 167 -9.98 -14.08 -10.51
C TYR A 167 -9.68 -13.15 -9.36
N HIS A 168 -10.63 -13.04 -8.44
CA HIS A 168 -10.34 -12.61 -7.09
C HIS A 168 -9.55 -13.74 -6.41
N SER A 169 -8.26 -13.93 -6.80
CA SER A 169 -7.34 -15.02 -6.45
C SER A 169 -7.04 -15.18 -4.95
N PHE A 170 -7.86 -14.55 -4.12
CA PHE A 170 -7.65 -14.29 -2.72
C PHE A 170 -8.74 -14.92 -1.83
N HIS A 171 -9.86 -15.39 -2.41
CA HIS A 171 -10.90 -16.09 -1.64
C HIS A 171 -10.40 -17.43 -1.09
N ASP A 172 -9.62 -18.18 -1.87
CA ASP A 172 -9.11 -19.49 -1.46
C ASP A 172 -8.11 -19.38 -0.30
N GLU A 173 -7.28 -18.34 -0.27
CA GLU A 173 -6.32 -18.09 0.81
C GLU A 173 -6.99 -17.44 2.04
N TYR A 174 -7.99 -16.58 1.83
CA TYR A 174 -8.84 -16.05 2.91
C TYR A 174 -9.62 -17.16 3.61
N ASP A 175 -10.22 -18.10 2.89
CA ASP A 175 -10.92 -19.25 3.47
C ASP A 175 -9.94 -20.20 4.19
N HIS A 176 -8.67 -20.24 3.76
CA HIS A 176 -7.62 -21.01 4.42
C HIS A 176 -7.12 -20.35 5.72
N LEU A 177 -6.91 -19.02 5.72
CA LEU A 177 -6.39 -18.25 6.86
C LEU A 177 -7.47 -17.87 7.88
N HIS A 178 -8.72 -17.68 7.45
CA HIS A 178 -9.85 -17.24 8.26
C HIS A 178 -10.97 -18.27 8.36
N GLY A 179 -10.70 -19.52 7.97
CA GLY A 179 -11.59 -20.64 8.20
C GLY A 179 -11.67 -20.99 9.68
N HIS A 180 -12.62 -20.41 10.41
CA HIS A 180 -12.88 -20.79 11.80
C HIS A 180 -13.89 -21.94 11.85
N TRP A 181 -13.43 -23.08 12.34
CA TRP A 181 -14.22 -24.31 12.37
C TRP A 181 -14.49 -24.70 13.80
N TRP A 182 -15.77 -24.88 14.12
CA TRP A 182 -16.20 -25.43 15.39
C TRP A 182 -16.85 -26.78 15.15
N ARG A 183 -16.61 -27.69 16.07
CA ARG A 183 -17.29 -28.98 16.08
C ARG A 183 -18.00 -29.18 17.41
N CYS A 184 -19.33 -29.23 17.35
CA CYS A 184 -20.19 -29.57 18.47
C CYS A 184 -19.73 -30.89 19.11
N THR A 185 -19.70 -30.97 20.44
CA THR A 185 -19.25 -32.16 21.20
C THR A 185 -20.35 -33.17 21.49
N GLY A 186 -21.61 -32.83 21.17
CA GLY A 186 -22.79 -33.64 21.44
C GLY A 186 -23.19 -34.62 20.32
N PRO A 187 -24.44 -35.13 20.34
CA PRO A 187 -24.93 -36.16 19.42
C PRO A 187 -25.02 -35.68 17.95
N CYS A 188 -25.13 -34.36 17.75
CA CYS A 188 -24.99 -33.63 16.49
C CYS A 188 -23.84 -34.15 15.57
N ARG A 189 -22.78 -34.72 16.14
CA ARG A 189 -21.63 -35.27 15.40
C ARG A 189 -21.97 -36.39 14.44
N GLN A 190 -23.07 -37.10 14.68
CA GLN A 190 -23.49 -38.25 13.88
C GLN A 190 -24.60 -37.88 12.89
N TRP A 191 -25.10 -36.65 12.95
CA TRP A 191 -26.28 -36.23 12.19
C TRP A 191 -25.88 -35.59 10.86
N LYS A 192 -26.46 -36.11 9.78
CA LYS A 192 -26.36 -35.49 8.46
C LYS A 192 -27.13 -34.15 8.45
N PRO A 193 -26.70 -33.18 7.62
CA PRO A 193 -25.58 -33.27 6.68
C PRO A 193 -24.25 -32.76 7.26
N PHE A 194 -24.26 -32.05 8.40
CA PHE A 194 -23.12 -31.26 8.86
C PHE A 194 -22.21 -31.96 9.88
N TYR A 195 -22.64 -33.07 10.49
CA TYR A 195 -21.86 -33.85 11.46
C TYR A 195 -21.27 -33.00 12.61
N GLY A 196 -22.06 -32.02 13.05
CA GLY A 196 -21.72 -31.11 14.13
C GLY A 196 -20.71 -30.01 13.75
N TYR A 197 -20.32 -29.89 12.49
CA TYR A 197 -19.41 -28.83 12.05
C TYR A 197 -20.16 -27.53 11.74
N VAL A 198 -19.55 -26.42 12.16
CA VAL A 198 -19.89 -25.06 11.73
C VAL A 198 -18.61 -24.42 11.23
N LYS A 199 -18.64 -23.91 9.99
CA LYS A 199 -17.52 -23.17 9.39
C LYS A 199 -17.96 -21.72 9.19
N ARG A 200 -17.11 -20.77 9.55
CA ARG A 200 -17.34 -19.33 9.33
C ARG A 200 -16.05 -18.65 8.89
N SER A 201 -16.19 -17.53 8.20
CA SER A 201 -15.12 -16.62 7.80
C SER A 201 -14.65 -15.70 8.94
N MET A 202 -15.38 -15.61 10.04
CA MET A 202 -15.04 -14.79 11.20
C MET A 202 -14.96 -15.64 12.46
N ASN A 203 -14.07 -15.29 13.39
CA ASN A 203 -13.90 -15.98 14.68
C ASN A 203 -15.07 -15.72 15.64
N LEU A 204 -16.26 -16.19 15.26
CA LEU A 204 -17.48 -16.04 16.01
C LEU A 204 -18.00 -17.42 16.37
N LEU A 205 -17.99 -17.76 17.67
CA LEU A 205 -18.51 -19.05 18.12
C LEU A 205 -19.99 -19.21 17.77
N PRO A 206 -20.45 -20.43 17.48
CA PRO A 206 -21.88 -20.71 17.44
C PRO A 206 -22.56 -20.32 18.75
N SER A 207 -23.68 -19.59 18.67
CA SER A 207 -24.37 -19.02 19.83
C SER A 207 -25.88 -18.90 19.61
N ASN A 208 -26.61 -18.48 20.63
CA ASN A 208 -28.06 -18.25 20.57
C ASN A 208 -28.52 -17.16 19.60
N ARG A 209 -27.60 -16.43 18.99
CA ARG A 209 -27.89 -15.47 17.91
C ARG A 209 -28.06 -16.15 16.55
N ASP A 210 -27.65 -17.42 16.44
CA ASP A 210 -27.79 -18.19 15.22
C ASP A 210 -29.24 -18.60 14.98
N ARG A 211 -29.71 -18.43 13.74
CA ARG A 211 -31.12 -18.74 13.36
C ARG A 211 -31.52 -20.20 13.55
N TRP A 212 -30.55 -21.10 13.66
CA TRP A 212 -30.74 -22.52 13.88
C TRP A 212 -30.57 -22.92 15.36
N TRP A 213 -30.16 -21.98 16.23
CA TRP A 213 -29.97 -22.28 17.64
C TRP A 213 -31.31 -22.51 18.33
N GLY A 214 -31.47 -23.68 18.96
CA GLY A 214 -32.71 -24.08 19.64
C GLY A 214 -33.78 -24.66 18.72
N LYS A 215 -33.43 -24.96 17.45
CA LYS A 215 -34.26 -25.75 16.55
C LYS A 215 -33.89 -27.23 16.58
#